data_AF-A0A7W7J0I2-F1
#
_entry.id   AF-A0A7W7J0I2-F1
#
_cell.length_a   1.000
_cell.length_b   1.000
_cell.length_c   1.000
_cell.angle_alpha   90.00
_cell.angle_beta   90.00
_cell.angle_gamma   90.00
#
_symmetry.space_group_name_H-M   'P 1'
#
loop_
_entity.id
_entity.type
_entity.pdbx_description
1 polymer ?
#
loop_
_entity_poly.entity_id
_entity_poly.type
_entity_poly.pdbx_seq_one_letter_code
_entity_poly.pdbx_strand_id
1 'polypeptide(L)'
;MSKAANTRLTILQKAFELIYTKGYQTTSIDEIIATTQVTKGAFYYHFKTKDEMGVAIIEEILKPTMQEHFIKPTEASQNPIEDFYNMISYLLLEDPFLQIKYGCPVGNLTQEMTPWNNKFSEALTELVNLWKETIINSIEKGKESGLIRKEVVGEQVALFILSGYWGVRNFGKLQNDNSAYLVYLKEFRGYLDSLK
;
A
#
# COMPACT_ATOMS: atom_id res chain seq x y z
N MET A 1 2.39 -25.37 -4.51
CA MET A 1 2.10 -24.62 -5.74
C MET A 1 2.61 -25.39 -6.95
N SER A 2 1.93 -25.30 -8.10
CA SER A 2 2.40 -25.92 -9.35
C SER A 2 3.63 -25.20 -9.91
N LYS A 3 4.38 -25.84 -10.82
CA LYS A 3 5.52 -25.19 -11.51
C LYS A 3 5.10 -23.89 -12.20
N ALA A 4 3.95 -23.90 -12.88
CA ALA A 4 3.39 -22.72 -13.55
C ALA A 4 3.04 -21.60 -12.55
N ALA A 5 2.47 -21.93 -11.39
CA ALA A 5 2.18 -20.94 -10.34
C ALA A 5 3.47 -20.33 -9.76
N ASN A 6 4.51 -21.13 -9.52
CA ASN A 6 5.80 -20.63 -9.06
C ASN A 6 6.46 -19.70 -10.10
N THR A 7 6.40 -20.04 -11.38
CA THR A 7 6.90 -19.17 -12.46
C THR A 7 6.15 -17.85 -12.49
N ARG A 8 4.81 -17.88 -12.41
CA ARG A 8 3.98 -16.66 -12.35
C ARG A 8 4.39 -15.76 -11.18
N LEU A 9 4.47 -16.32 -9.97
CA LEU A 9 4.85 -15.58 -8.78
C LEU A 9 6.26 -14.97 -8.90
N THR A 10 7.21 -15.73 -9.44
CA THR A 10 8.59 -15.25 -9.67
C THR A 10 8.61 -14.05 -10.61
N ILE A 11 7.83 -14.11 -11.71
CA ILE A 11 7.69 -12.98 -12.64
C ILE A 11 7.13 -11.76 -11.91
N LEU A 12 6.04 -11.93 -11.14
CA LEU A 12 5.38 -10.82 -10.44
C LEU A 12 6.29 -10.18 -9.39
N GLN A 13 7.01 -10.96 -8.59
CA GLN A 13 7.93 -10.46 -7.58
C GLN A 13 9.06 -9.64 -8.20
N LYS A 14 9.70 -10.16 -9.26
CA LYS A 14 10.79 -9.46 -9.93
C LYS A 14 10.32 -8.24 -10.72
N ALA A 15 9.16 -8.33 -11.35
CA ALA A 15 8.52 -7.19 -11.98
C ALA A 15 8.21 -6.10 -10.95
N PHE A 16 7.65 -6.45 -9.79
CA PHE A 16 7.39 -5.51 -8.71
C PHE A 16 8.68 -4.85 -8.20
N GLU A 17 9.75 -5.61 -7.94
CA GLU A 17 11.05 -5.05 -7.53
C GLU A 17 11.56 -3.99 -8.53
N LEU A 18 11.54 -4.30 -9.83
CA LEU A 18 11.96 -3.37 -10.88
C LEU A 18 11.04 -2.14 -10.97
N ILE A 19 9.72 -2.36 -10.98
CA ILE A 19 8.73 -1.29 -11.09
C ILE A 19 8.80 -0.36 -9.88
N TYR A 20 8.96 -0.90 -8.67
CA TYR A 20 9.03 -0.09 -7.46
C TYR A 20 10.28 0.80 -7.44
N THR A 21 11.39 0.31 -8.02
CA THR A 21 12.65 1.05 -8.04
C THR A 21 12.81 2.02 -9.22
N LYS A 22 12.29 1.68 -10.40
CA LYS A 22 12.48 2.45 -11.64
C LYS A 22 11.24 3.21 -12.10
N GLY A 23 10.06 2.84 -11.62
CA GLY A 23 8.77 3.28 -12.15
C GLY A 23 8.17 2.25 -13.10
N TYR A 24 6.84 2.23 -13.17
CA TYR A 24 6.12 1.33 -14.06
C TYR A 24 6.41 1.67 -15.51
N GLN A 25 6.22 2.91 -15.94
CA GLN A 25 6.29 3.29 -17.36
C GLN A 25 7.69 3.07 -17.97
N THR A 26 8.74 3.28 -17.17
CA THR A 26 10.15 3.19 -17.58
C THR A 26 10.68 1.75 -17.65
N THR A 27 10.01 0.79 -17.01
CA THR A 27 10.46 -0.61 -16.94
C THR A 27 9.94 -1.41 -18.14
N SER A 28 10.81 -1.98 -18.96
CA SER A 28 10.40 -2.81 -20.09
C SER A 28 10.13 -4.28 -19.71
N ILE A 29 9.33 -5.00 -20.51
CA ILE A 29 9.15 -6.45 -20.35
C ILE A 29 10.48 -7.20 -20.48
N ASP A 30 11.36 -6.77 -21.39
CA ASP A 30 12.65 -7.42 -21.62
C ASP A 30 13.59 -7.24 -20.41
N GLU A 31 13.57 -6.08 -19.74
CA GLU A 31 14.28 -5.89 -18.46
C GLU A 31 13.75 -6.81 -17.36
N ILE A 32 12.42 -6.97 -17.26
CA ILE A 32 11.81 -7.89 -16.28
C ILE A 32 12.24 -9.32 -16.56
N ILE A 33 12.15 -9.77 -17.81
CA ILE A 33 12.57 -11.11 -18.23
C ILE A 33 14.04 -11.36 -17.88
N ALA A 34 14.91 -10.39 -18.13
CA ALA A 34 16.35 -10.49 -17.81
C ALA A 34 16.62 -10.75 -16.31
N THR A 35 15.70 -10.38 -15.42
CA THR A 35 15.82 -10.61 -13.96
C THR A 35 15.16 -11.91 -13.46
N THR A 36 14.38 -12.60 -14.29
CA THR A 36 13.52 -13.73 -13.85
C THR A 36 14.05 -15.11 -14.21
N GLN A 37 15.12 -15.22 -15.02
CA GLN A 37 15.57 -16.47 -15.67
C GLN A 37 14.48 -17.19 -16.51
N VAL A 38 13.33 -16.55 -16.72
CA VAL A 38 12.21 -17.08 -17.49
C VAL A 38 12.41 -16.73 -18.97
N THR A 39 11.92 -17.57 -19.88
CA THR A 39 11.95 -17.23 -21.33
C THR A 39 10.84 -16.24 -21.69
N LYS A 40 11.02 -15.48 -22.78
CA LYS A 40 9.97 -14.59 -23.29
C LYS A 40 8.65 -15.32 -23.59
N GLY A 41 8.73 -16.54 -24.11
CA GLY A 41 7.55 -17.39 -24.33
C GLY A 41 6.82 -17.76 -23.03
N ALA A 42 7.56 -18.08 -21.98
CA ALA A 42 6.98 -18.37 -20.66
C ALA A 42 6.39 -17.12 -19.98
N PHE A 43 6.96 -15.93 -20.20
CA PHE A 43 6.32 -14.67 -19.78
C PHE A 43 4.95 -14.50 -20.46
N TYR A 44 4.90 -14.58 -21.80
CA TYR A 44 3.64 -14.39 -22.56
C TYR A 44 2.62 -15.53 -22.41
N TYR A 45 3.05 -16.68 -21.87
CA TYR A 45 2.15 -17.71 -21.39
C TYR A 45 1.33 -17.22 -20.19
N HIS A 46 1.95 -16.48 -19.26
CA HIS A 46 1.30 -15.98 -18.04
C HIS A 46 0.63 -14.62 -18.18
N PHE A 47 1.17 -13.73 -19.00
CA PHE A 47 0.69 -12.36 -19.17
C PHE A 47 0.74 -11.94 -20.63
N LYS A 48 -0.39 -11.59 -21.24
CA LYS A 48 -0.44 -11.16 -22.64
C LYS A 48 0.14 -9.76 -22.84
N THR A 49 0.00 -8.90 -21.84
CA THR A 49 0.51 -7.54 -21.86
C THR A 49 1.20 -7.18 -20.55
N LYS A 50 2.01 -6.12 -20.58
CA LYS A 50 2.60 -5.54 -19.36
C LYS A 50 1.51 -5.07 -18.40
N ASP A 51 0.42 -4.52 -18.92
CA ASP A 51 -0.71 -4.03 -18.12
C ASP A 51 -1.46 -5.14 -17.40
N GLU A 52 -1.62 -6.30 -18.04
CA GLU A 52 -2.17 -7.48 -17.36
C GLU A 52 -1.28 -7.93 -16.20
N MET A 53 0.04 -7.93 -16.39
CA MET A 53 1.00 -8.20 -15.31
C MET A 53 0.95 -7.12 -14.22
N GLY A 54 0.83 -5.85 -14.59
CA GLY A 54 0.76 -4.74 -13.63
C GLY A 54 -0.49 -4.78 -12.75
N VAL A 55 -1.65 -5.11 -13.33
CA VAL A 55 -2.87 -5.35 -12.54
C VAL A 55 -2.70 -6.59 -11.64
N ALA A 56 -2.07 -7.65 -12.15
CA ALA A 56 -1.77 -8.83 -11.33
C ALA A 56 -0.77 -8.53 -10.18
N ILE A 57 0.16 -7.58 -10.34
CA ILE A 57 1.02 -7.12 -9.23
C ILE A 57 0.16 -6.49 -8.12
N ILE A 58 -0.84 -5.68 -8.48
CA ILE A 58 -1.75 -5.06 -7.51
C ILE A 58 -2.51 -6.16 -6.74
N GLU A 59 -3.10 -7.11 -7.44
CA GLU A 59 -3.94 -8.15 -6.84
C GLU A 59 -3.17 -9.25 -6.10
N GLU A 60 -2.01 -9.67 -6.60
CA GLU A 60 -1.29 -10.85 -6.10
C GLU A 60 -0.08 -10.51 -5.22
N ILE A 61 0.43 -9.26 -5.29
CA ILE A 61 1.56 -8.80 -4.47
C ILE A 61 1.09 -7.72 -3.49
N LEU A 62 0.55 -6.60 -3.98
CA LEU A 62 0.25 -5.46 -3.12
C LEU A 62 -0.92 -5.72 -2.17
N LYS A 63 -1.99 -6.35 -2.65
CA LYS A 63 -3.19 -6.63 -1.86
C LYS A 63 -2.92 -7.58 -0.68
N PRO A 64 -2.26 -8.74 -0.87
CA PRO A 64 -1.88 -9.58 0.27
C PRO A 64 -0.92 -8.90 1.25
N THR A 65 0.07 -8.15 0.75
CA THR A 65 1.01 -7.41 1.62
C THR A 65 0.28 -6.36 2.45
N MET A 66 -0.65 -5.62 1.83
CA MET A 66 -1.44 -4.62 2.55
C MET A 66 -2.36 -5.27 3.59
N GLN A 67 -3.00 -6.40 3.25
CA GLN A 67 -3.79 -7.16 4.23
C GLN A 67 -2.96 -7.57 5.45
N GLU A 68 -1.74 -8.08 5.23
CA GLU A 68 -0.87 -8.53 6.31
C GLU A 68 -0.37 -7.37 7.18
N HIS A 69 0.08 -6.27 6.58
CA HIS A 69 0.80 -5.22 7.31
C HIS A 69 -0.08 -4.03 7.74
N PHE A 70 -1.21 -3.79 7.06
CA PHE A 70 -2.07 -2.63 7.32
C PHE A 70 -3.37 -3.03 8.00
N ILE A 71 -3.93 -4.19 7.66
CA ILE A 71 -5.27 -4.56 8.10
C ILE A 71 -5.22 -5.45 9.34
N LYS A 72 -4.59 -6.62 9.24
CA LYS A 72 -4.51 -7.58 10.35
C LYS A 72 -4.05 -6.99 11.69
N PRO A 73 -3.05 -6.08 11.76
CA PRO A 73 -2.64 -5.51 13.04
C PRO A 73 -3.75 -4.72 13.75
N THR A 74 -4.71 -4.19 13.00
CA THR A 74 -5.84 -3.40 13.52
C THR A 74 -7.08 -4.24 13.84
N GLU A 75 -7.11 -5.52 13.44
CA GLU A 75 -8.27 -6.40 13.68
C GLU A 75 -8.29 -6.99 15.10
N ALA A 76 -7.12 -7.19 15.71
CA ALA A 76 -6.97 -7.92 16.97
C ALA A 76 -7.14 -7.05 18.22
N SER A 77 -7.07 -5.73 18.09
CA SER A 77 -6.97 -4.82 19.22
C SER A 77 -8.27 -4.11 19.56
N GLN A 78 -8.36 -3.66 20.81
CA GLN A 78 -9.54 -3.03 21.41
C GLN A 78 -9.41 -1.51 21.48
N ASN A 79 -8.25 -0.95 21.11
CA ASN A 79 -7.99 0.49 21.18
C ASN A 79 -7.57 1.06 19.82
N PRO A 80 -8.56 1.44 18.98
CA PRO A 80 -8.31 1.96 17.64
C PRO A 80 -7.28 3.08 17.56
N ILE A 81 -7.22 3.94 18.59
CA ILE A 81 -6.29 5.08 18.64
C ILE A 81 -4.84 4.60 18.69
N GLU A 82 -4.53 3.65 19.57
CA GLU A 82 -3.18 3.09 19.65
C GLU A 82 -2.88 2.24 18.41
N ASP A 83 -3.88 1.53 17.87
CA ASP A 83 -3.70 0.69 16.69
C ASP A 83 -3.33 1.51 15.46
N PHE A 84 -4.03 2.63 15.22
CA PHE A 84 -3.71 3.49 14.10
C PHE A 84 -2.32 4.12 14.25
N TYR A 85 -1.95 4.56 15.46
CA TYR A 85 -0.63 5.11 15.71
C TYR A 85 0.47 4.07 15.46
N ASN A 86 0.33 2.88 16.05
CA ASN A 86 1.32 1.81 15.94
C ASN A 86 1.44 1.31 14.49
N MET A 87 0.32 1.11 13.80
CA MET A 87 0.29 0.74 12.39
C MET A 87 1.04 1.77 11.55
N ILE A 88 0.69 3.05 11.63
CA ILE A 88 1.33 4.09 10.82
C ILE A 88 2.81 4.27 11.19
N SER A 89 3.16 4.20 12.47
CA SER A 89 4.55 4.25 12.92
C SER A 89 5.37 3.12 12.33
N TYR A 90 4.86 1.87 12.41
CA TYR A 90 5.51 0.69 11.84
C TYR A 90 5.71 0.83 10.32
N LEU A 91 4.65 1.20 9.59
CA LEU A 91 4.70 1.36 8.12
C LEU A 91 5.67 2.46 7.66
N LEU A 92 5.89 3.49 8.49
CA LEU A 92 6.81 4.58 8.18
C LEU A 92 8.26 4.27 8.58
N LEU A 93 8.48 3.59 9.71
CA LEU A 93 9.81 3.50 10.32
C LEU A 93 10.44 2.11 10.28
N GLU A 94 9.64 1.04 10.21
CA GLU A 94 10.11 -0.32 10.48
C GLU A 94 9.82 -1.32 9.35
N ASP A 95 8.79 -1.07 8.54
CA ASP A 95 8.35 -2.00 7.50
C ASP A 95 9.45 -2.24 6.43
N PRO A 96 9.95 -3.48 6.27
CA PRO A 96 11.05 -3.78 5.36
C PRO A 96 10.63 -3.80 3.89
N PHE A 97 9.33 -3.91 3.60
CA PHE A 97 8.78 -3.85 2.24
C PHE A 97 8.73 -2.39 1.74
N LEU A 98 8.47 -1.43 2.63
CA LEU A 98 8.22 -0.03 2.31
C LEU A 98 9.46 0.87 2.39
N GLN A 99 10.34 0.80 1.40
CA GLN A 99 11.56 1.61 1.36
C GLN A 99 11.30 3.11 1.17
N ILE A 100 11.88 3.95 2.04
CA ILE A 100 11.77 5.41 2.02
C ILE A 100 12.10 5.99 0.64
N LYS A 101 13.25 5.56 0.09
CA LYS A 101 13.78 6.01 -1.20
C LYS A 101 12.78 5.90 -2.37
N TYR A 102 11.86 4.95 -2.31
CA TYR A 102 10.92 4.66 -3.39
C TYR A 102 9.48 5.11 -3.09
N GLY A 103 9.20 5.60 -1.87
CA GLY A 103 7.88 6.07 -1.46
C GLY A 103 6.85 4.95 -1.36
N CYS A 104 5.58 5.26 -1.59
CA CYS A 104 4.49 4.28 -1.55
C CYS A 104 4.29 3.61 -2.93
N PRO A 105 4.33 2.27 -3.06
CA PRO A 105 4.14 1.59 -4.34
C PRO A 105 2.76 1.84 -4.97
N VAL A 106 1.69 1.80 -4.15
CA VAL A 106 0.32 2.18 -4.57
C VAL A 106 0.32 3.62 -5.06
N GLY A 107 1.00 4.52 -4.33
CA GLY A 107 1.15 5.92 -4.70
C GLY A 107 1.79 6.15 -6.06
N ASN A 108 2.90 5.46 -6.33
CA ASN A 108 3.59 5.55 -7.61
C ASN A 108 2.70 5.05 -8.75
N LEU A 109 2.06 3.88 -8.60
CA LEU A 109 1.16 3.32 -9.61
C LEU A 109 -0.07 4.22 -9.86
N THR A 110 -0.62 4.83 -8.82
CA THR A 110 -1.71 5.81 -8.96
C THR A 110 -1.30 6.97 -9.86
N GLN A 111 -0.11 7.53 -9.63
CA GLN A 111 0.41 8.67 -10.40
C GLN A 111 0.75 8.27 -11.84
N GLU A 112 1.33 7.08 -12.03
CA GLU A 112 1.81 6.64 -13.34
C GLU A 112 0.71 6.09 -14.24
N MET A 113 -0.34 5.46 -13.69
CA MET A 113 -1.25 4.60 -14.48
C MET A 113 -2.71 4.99 -14.46
N THR A 114 -3.22 5.66 -13.42
CA THR A 114 -4.67 5.96 -13.36
C THR A 114 -5.19 6.87 -14.47
N PRO A 115 -4.42 7.85 -15.01
CA PRO A 115 -4.87 8.64 -16.16
C PRO A 115 -4.92 7.85 -17.48
N TRP A 116 -4.27 6.68 -17.54
CA TRP A 116 -4.00 5.96 -18.78
C TRP A 116 -4.71 4.62 -18.89
N ASN A 117 -5.04 3.97 -17.76
CA ASN A 117 -5.63 2.64 -17.74
C ASN A 117 -6.63 2.45 -16.60
N ASN A 118 -7.92 2.36 -16.95
CA ASN A 118 -9.01 2.19 -15.97
C ASN A 118 -8.89 0.93 -15.12
N LYS A 119 -8.28 -0.16 -15.62
CA LYS A 119 -8.11 -1.38 -14.83
C LYS A 119 -7.16 -1.18 -13.65
N PHE A 120 -6.15 -0.31 -13.80
CA PHE A 120 -5.32 0.09 -12.68
C PHE A 120 -6.12 0.93 -11.69
N SER A 121 -6.90 1.89 -12.18
CA SER A 121 -7.77 2.71 -11.33
C SER A 121 -8.75 1.85 -10.52
N GLU A 122 -9.39 0.86 -11.14
CA GLU A 122 -10.29 -0.08 -10.48
C GLU A 122 -9.58 -0.90 -9.40
N ALA A 123 -8.47 -1.57 -9.74
CA ALA A 123 -7.73 -2.40 -8.80
C ALA A 123 -7.13 -1.61 -7.62
N LEU A 124 -6.56 -0.43 -7.88
CA LEU A 124 -6.03 0.46 -6.83
C LEU A 124 -7.16 1.03 -5.95
N THR A 125 -8.33 1.32 -6.54
CA THR A 125 -9.50 1.79 -5.78
C THR A 125 -10.01 0.71 -4.84
N GLU A 126 -10.12 -0.53 -5.31
CA GLU A 126 -10.51 -1.66 -4.47
C GLU A 126 -9.54 -1.85 -3.31
N LEU A 127 -8.23 -1.79 -3.60
CA LEU A 127 -7.19 -1.88 -2.58
C LEU A 127 -7.31 -0.77 -1.53
N VAL A 128 -7.38 0.49 -1.94
CA VAL A 128 -7.49 1.62 -1.00
C VAL A 128 -8.78 1.56 -0.20
N ASN A 129 -9.89 1.19 -0.83
CA ASN A 129 -11.18 1.04 -0.14
C ASN A 129 -11.13 -0.06 0.92
N LEU A 130 -10.42 -1.16 0.69
CA LEU A 130 -10.27 -2.20 1.71
C LEU A 130 -9.67 -1.63 3.00
N TRP A 131 -8.59 -0.84 2.90
CA TRP A 131 -8.00 -0.22 4.08
C TRP A 131 -8.88 0.86 4.70
N LYS A 132 -9.56 1.67 3.85
CA LYS A 132 -10.52 2.69 4.28
C LYS A 132 -11.64 2.07 5.14
N GLU A 133 -12.27 1.00 4.67
CA GLU A 133 -13.33 0.30 5.38
C GLU A 133 -12.83 -0.32 6.69
N THR A 134 -11.60 -0.84 6.73
CA THR A 134 -10.99 -1.32 7.99
C THR A 134 -10.90 -0.20 9.03
N ILE A 135 -10.44 1.00 8.63
CA ILE A 135 -10.35 2.15 9.53
C ILE A 135 -11.74 2.55 10.02
N ILE A 136 -12.73 2.67 9.12
CA ILE A 136 -14.10 3.04 9.46
C ILE A 136 -14.69 2.07 10.48
N ASN A 137 -14.57 0.77 10.23
CA ASN A 137 -15.07 -0.26 11.14
C ASN A 137 -14.39 -0.20 12.51
N SER A 138 -13.10 0.12 12.56
CA SER A 138 -12.37 0.28 13.81
C SER A 138 -12.82 1.54 14.58
N ILE A 139 -13.11 2.64 13.88
CA ILE A 139 -13.71 3.85 14.49
C ILE A 139 -15.07 3.54 15.11
N GLU A 140 -15.95 2.83 14.40
CA GLU A 140 -17.29 2.51 14.93
C GLU A 140 -17.21 1.61 16.17
N LYS A 141 -16.32 0.61 16.18
CA LYS A 141 -16.04 -0.19 17.40
C LYS A 141 -15.51 0.68 18.56
N GLY A 142 -14.65 1.64 18.28
CA GLY A 142 -14.14 2.60 19.28
C GLY A 142 -15.25 3.48 19.87
N LYS A 143 -16.27 3.82 19.07
CA LYS A 143 -17.45 4.55 19.54
C LYS A 143 -18.34 3.70 20.42
N GLU A 144 -18.53 2.42 20.08
CA GLU A 144 -19.28 1.45 20.89
C GLU A 144 -18.64 1.21 22.25
N SER A 145 -17.31 1.15 22.32
CA SER A 145 -16.56 0.95 23.57
C SER A 145 -16.34 2.23 24.39
N GLY A 146 -16.71 3.40 23.85
CA GLY A 146 -16.54 4.70 24.50
C GLY A 146 -15.11 5.24 24.49
N LEU A 147 -14.21 4.66 23.67
CA LEU A 147 -12.85 5.15 23.46
C LEU A 147 -12.76 6.28 22.43
N ILE A 148 -13.80 6.44 21.60
CA ILE A 148 -13.93 7.49 20.58
C ILE A 148 -15.27 8.21 20.79
N ARG A 149 -15.29 9.54 20.65
CA ARG A 149 -16.51 10.34 20.79
C ARG A 149 -17.55 10.00 19.73
N LYS A 150 -18.83 10.07 20.11
CA LYS A 150 -19.96 9.63 19.27
C LYS A 150 -20.13 10.44 17.98
N GLU A 151 -19.73 11.70 17.99
CA GLU A 151 -19.83 12.61 16.84
C GLU A 151 -18.72 12.41 15.80
N VAL A 152 -17.70 11.59 16.08
CA VAL A 152 -16.64 11.29 15.12
C VAL A 152 -17.22 10.53 13.92
N VAL A 153 -16.91 11.03 12.72
CA VAL A 153 -17.33 10.45 11.44
C VAL A 153 -16.19 9.61 10.88
N GLY A 154 -16.37 8.28 10.86
CA GLY A 154 -15.33 7.33 10.43
C GLY A 154 -14.75 7.61 9.04
N GLU A 155 -15.59 7.95 8.06
CA GLU A 155 -15.14 8.28 6.69
C GLU A 155 -14.16 9.47 6.66
N GLN A 156 -14.42 10.50 7.47
CA GLN A 156 -13.55 11.68 7.55
C GLN A 156 -12.19 11.34 8.16
N VAL A 157 -12.20 10.53 9.23
CA VAL A 157 -10.98 10.04 9.87
C VAL A 157 -10.19 9.16 8.92
N ALA A 158 -10.84 8.21 8.26
CA ALA A 158 -10.19 7.31 7.29
C ALA A 158 -9.53 8.09 6.16
N LEU A 159 -10.23 9.05 5.55
CA LEU A 159 -9.66 9.88 4.50
C LEU A 159 -8.49 10.73 5.01
N PHE A 160 -8.57 11.28 6.23
CA PHE A 160 -7.50 12.06 6.83
C PHE A 160 -6.24 11.21 7.06
N ILE A 161 -6.38 10.02 7.66
CA ILE A 161 -5.27 9.07 7.91
C ILE A 161 -4.62 8.67 6.57
N LEU A 162 -5.43 8.26 5.58
CA LEU A 162 -4.95 7.85 4.26
C LEU A 162 -4.18 8.99 3.58
N SER A 163 -4.73 10.20 3.60
CA SER A 163 -4.12 11.38 2.99
C SER A 163 -2.81 11.75 3.67
N GLY A 164 -2.77 11.72 5.01
CA GLY A 164 -1.57 12.00 5.81
C GLY A 164 -0.45 10.99 5.53
N TYR A 165 -0.78 9.70 5.55
CA TYR A 165 0.17 8.63 5.24
C TYR A 165 0.71 8.73 3.82
N TRP A 166 -0.17 8.91 2.83
CA TRP A 166 0.24 9.02 1.43
C TRP A 166 1.10 10.26 1.20
N GLY A 167 0.70 11.40 1.77
CA GLY A 167 1.42 12.66 1.69
C GLY A 167 2.81 12.55 2.30
N VAL A 168 2.91 12.06 3.54
CA VAL A 168 4.19 12.02 4.26
C VAL A 168 5.20 11.10 3.57
N ARG A 169 4.77 9.96 3.00
CA ARG A 169 5.64 9.06 2.22
C ARG A 169 6.32 9.77 1.03
N ASN A 170 5.66 10.76 0.42
CA ASN A 170 6.29 11.55 -0.64
C ASN A 170 7.36 12.51 -0.10
N PHE A 171 7.17 13.10 1.09
CA PHE A 171 8.19 13.92 1.72
C PHE A 171 9.41 13.08 2.13
N GLY A 172 9.21 11.89 2.70
CA GLY A 172 10.31 10.96 2.97
C GLY A 172 11.07 10.54 1.70
N LYS A 173 10.35 10.25 0.61
CA LYS A 173 10.95 9.98 -0.71
C LYS A 173 11.76 11.18 -1.23
N LEU A 174 11.21 12.38 -1.12
CA LEU A 174 11.83 13.63 -1.58
C LEU A 174 13.13 13.95 -0.83
N GLN A 175 13.14 13.75 0.49
CA GLN A 175 14.28 14.00 1.36
C GLN A 175 15.26 12.81 1.41
N ASN A 176 14.78 11.63 1.05
CA ASN A 176 15.47 10.34 1.18
C ASN A 176 15.93 10.06 2.62
N ASP A 177 15.10 10.45 3.60
CA ASP A 177 15.28 10.17 5.03
C ASP A 177 13.90 10.06 5.74
N ASN A 178 13.91 9.85 7.05
CA ASN A 178 12.69 9.72 7.86
C ASN A 178 12.32 10.99 8.65
N SER A 179 12.97 12.13 8.39
CA SER A 179 12.77 13.36 9.17
C SER A 179 11.32 13.85 9.13
N ALA A 180 10.71 13.87 7.94
CA ALA A 180 9.28 14.19 7.78
C ALA A 180 8.36 13.19 8.50
N TYR A 181 8.74 11.91 8.59
CA TYR A 181 7.91 10.90 9.26
C TYR A 181 7.83 11.17 10.76
N LEU A 182 8.95 11.53 11.38
CA LEU A 182 9.00 11.84 12.81
C LEU A 182 8.14 13.08 13.16
N VAL A 183 8.20 14.11 12.32
CA VAL A 183 7.37 15.32 12.49
C VAL A 183 5.88 14.98 12.31
N TYR A 184 5.54 14.23 11.27
CA TYR A 184 4.18 13.78 11.01
C TYR A 184 3.62 12.93 12.15
N LEU A 185 4.38 11.95 12.66
CA LEU A 185 3.92 11.06 13.74
C LEU A 185 3.60 11.83 15.03
N LYS A 186 4.33 12.91 15.33
CA LYS A 186 4.04 13.75 16.49
C LYS A 186 2.66 14.41 16.40
N GLU A 187 2.35 15.04 15.26
CA GLU A 187 1.04 15.66 15.04
C GLU A 187 -0.06 14.61 14.87
N PHE A 188 0.27 13.48 14.25
CA PHE A 188 -0.65 12.36 14.09
C PHE A 188 -1.13 11.83 15.45
N ARG A 189 -0.23 11.73 16.43
CA ARG A 189 -0.59 11.38 17.81
C ARG A 189 -1.58 12.38 18.41
N GLY A 190 -1.31 13.67 18.28
CA GLY A 190 -2.18 14.73 18.79
C GLY A 190 -3.58 14.70 18.15
N TYR A 191 -3.65 14.47 16.83
CA TYR A 191 -4.90 14.26 16.13
C TYR A 191 -5.67 13.04 16.65
N LEU A 192 -5.01 11.88 16.78
CA LEU A 192 -5.65 10.66 17.27
C LEU A 192 -6.15 10.81 18.72
N ASP A 193 -5.39 11.46 19.59
CA ASP A 193 -5.80 11.76 20.96
C ASP A 193 -7.03 12.70 21.00
N SER A 194 -7.20 13.56 19.99
CA SER A 194 -8.38 14.42 19.85
C SER A 194 -9.66 13.67 19.48
N LEU A 195 -9.61 12.37 19.15
CA LEU A 195 -10.78 11.54 18.85
C LEU A 195 -11.45 10.95 20.10
N LYS A 196 -10.76 10.97 21.24
CA LYS A 196 -11.25 10.54 22.56
C LYS A 196 -12.35 11.46 23.08
#